data_AF-A0A955BDL5-F1
#
_entry.id   AF-A0A955BDL5-F1
#
_cell.length_a   1.000
_cell.length_b   1.000
_cell.length_c   1.000
_cell.angle_alpha   90.00
_cell.angle_beta   90.00
_cell.angle_gamma   90.00
#
_symmetry.space_group_name_H-M   'P 1'
#
loop_
_entity.id
_entity.type
_entity.pdbx_description
1 polymer ?
#
loop_
_entity_poly.entity_id
_entity_poly.type
_entity_poly.pdbx_seq_one_letter_code
_entity_poly.pdbx_strand_id
1 'polypeptide(L)'
;IIAIKLREDDELVDVVVTAPGDEVVLSTKRGMAIRFNESDARPMGRNTSGVKGINLADDDELVGMVVADPNATLLTVCEFGYGKRTPFGPGEQATGEPADDEAGEAATGDSAVSSEPAEADESADGGDAATSSGARYRTQRRGGKGLRDIKTTERNGNVTGIVRVDDDDELLMMTARGKIQRIAAGEINVIGRNTQGVRIMRLDDDDTLIAVVRVPKDDNGDAETVVATPAAPVAAANSESGAGGNVAGDDFDQPEADEPTGDES
;
A
#
# COMPACT_ATOMS: atom_id res chain seq x y z
N ILE A 1 8.00 -28.69 0.33
CA ILE A 1 8.22 -28.04 1.64
C ILE A 1 7.03 -27.13 1.89
N ILE A 2 6.32 -27.25 3.02
CA ILE A 2 5.19 -26.37 3.37
C ILE A 2 5.74 -25.22 4.22
N ALA A 3 5.44 -23.98 3.84
CA ALA A 3 5.95 -22.79 4.53
C ALA A 3 5.07 -22.38 5.72
N ILE A 4 3.75 -22.52 5.58
CA ILE A 4 2.72 -22.28 6.60
C ILE A 4 1.49 -23.14 6.29
N LYS A 5 0.71 -23.51 7.31
CA LYS A 5 -0.60 -24.15 7.11
C LYS A 5 -1.70 -23.11 7.10
N LEU A 6 -2.21 -22.80 5.89
CA LEU A 6 -3.37 -21.93 5.70
C LEU A 6 -4.66 -22.70 5.98
N ARG A 7 -5.66 -22.01 6.55
CA ARG A 7 -7.02 -22.55 6.66
C ARG A 7 -7.74 -22.39 5.32
N GLU A 8 -8.89 -23.04 5.22
CA GLU A 8 -9.86 -22.72 4.19
C GLU A 8 -10.23 -21.23 4.32
N ASP A 9 -10.25 -20.53 3.19
CA ASP A 9 -10.48 -19.07 3.07
C ASP A 9 -9.34 -18.13 3.53
N ASP A 10 -8.19 -18.66 3.99
CA ASP A 10 -7.01 -17.84 4.29
C ASP A 10 -6.07 -17.75 3.08
N GLU A 11 -5.57 -16.54 2.79
CA GLU A 11 -4.55 -16.29 1.77
C GLU A 11 -3.25 -15.74 2.39
N LEU A 12 -2.12 -16.04 1.74
CA LEU A 12 -0.83 -15.45 2.12
C LEU A 12 -0.69 -14.08 1.46
N VAL A 13 -0.77 -13.02 2.27
CA VAL A 13 -0.66 -11.63 1.78
C VAL A 13 0.79 -11.23 1.53
N ASP A 14 1.69 -11.51 2.48
CA ASP A 14 3.06 -11.02 2.43
C ASP A 14 4.01 -11.86 3.29
N VAL A 15 5.31 -11.80 2.99
CA VAL A 15 6.40 -12.44 3.73
C VAL A 15 7.55 -11.45 3.86
N VAL A 16 7.86 -11.06 5.09
CA VAL A 16 9.02 -10.23 5.41
C VAL A 16 10.03 -11.00 6.25
N VAL A 17 11.30 -10.66 6.09
CA VAL A 17 12.37 -11.12 6.97
C VAL A 17 12.59 -10.04 8.03
N THR A 18 12.65 -10.44 9.30
CA THR A 18 12.86 -9.54 10.44
C THR A 18 14.14 -9.91 11.20
N ALA A 19 14.72 -8.92 11.87
CA ALA A 19 15.82 -9.05 12.81
C ALA A 19 15.36 -8.72 14.24
N PRO A 20 16.12 -9.15 15.28
CA PRO A 20 15.80 -8.78 16.66
C PRO A 20 15.77 -7.27 16.86
N GLY A 21 14.66 -6.76 17.38
CA GLY A 21 14.43 -5.32 17.61
C GLY A 21 13.67 -4.61 16.49
N ASP A 22 13.36 -5.30 15.39
CA ASP A 22 12.51 -4.76 14.34
C ASP A 22 11.06 -4.61 14.83
N GLU A 23 10.38 -3.60 14.28
CA GLU A 23 8.94 -3.45 14.43
C GLU A 23 8.25 -3.75 13.11
N VAL A 24 7.11 -4.44 13.18
CA VAL A 24 6.31 -4.80 12.02
C VAL A 24 5.05 -3.95 12.01
N VAL A 25 4.71 -3.42 10.84
CA VAL A 25 3.47 -2.68 10.60
C VAL A 25 2.58 -3.47 9.67
N LEU A 26 1.36 -3.74 10.12
CA LEU A 26 0.29 -4.35 9.33
C LEU A 26 -0.72 -3.27 8.94
N SER A 27 -1.19 -3.29 7.70
CA SER A 27 -2.20 -2.36 7.19
C SER A 27 -3.40 -3.10 6.63
N THR A 28 -4.59 -2.61 6.93
CA THR A 28 -5.87 -3.20 6.49
C THR A 28 -6.52 -2.41 5.36
N LYS A 29 -7.41 -3.06 4.63
CA LYS A 29 -8.19 -2.49 3.52
C LYS A 29 -8.95 -1.23 3.92
N ARG A 30 -9.45 -1.18 5.15
CA ARG A 30 -10.19 -0.02 5.69
C ARG A 30 -9.29 1.07 6.28
N GLY A 31 -7.98 0.97 6.11
CA GLY A 31 -7.01 1.99 6.51
C GLY A 31 -6.63 1.95 7.99
N MET A 32 -6.93 0.85 8.69
CA MET A 32 -6.36 0.59 10.01
C MET A 32 -4.92 0.13 9.84
N ALA A 33 -4.04 0.54 10.76
CA ALA A 33 -2.68 0.02 10.81
C ALA A 33 -2.27 -0.23 12.25
N ILE A 34 -1.68 -1.40 12.50
CA ILE A 34 -1.09 -1.75 13.79
C ILE A 34 0.42 -1.84 13.66
N ARG A 35 1.13 -1.53 14.74
CA ARG A 35 2.59 -1.65 14.86
C ARG A 35 2.89 -2.45 16.12
N PHE A 36 3.76 -3.44 16.02
CA PHE A 36 4.19 -4.25 17.16
C PHE A 36 5.66 -4.64 17.00
N ASN A 37 6.32 -5.00 18.11
CA ASN A 37 7.70 -5.47 18.05
C ASN A 37 7.74 -6.91 17.55
N GLU A 38 8.76 -7.28 16.79
CA GLU A 38 8.96 -8.67 16.35
C GLU A 38 8.88 -9.66 17.51
N SER A 39 9.41 -9.28 18.69
CA SER A 39 9.36 -10.12 19.90
C SER A 39 7.96 -10.38 20.46
N ASP A 40 6.96 -9.56 20.10
CA ASP A 40 5.56 -9.78 20.46
C ASP A 40 4.94 -10.93 19.64
N ALA A 41 5.47 -11.17 18.43
CA ALA A 41 5.14 -12.34 17.64
C ALA A 41 5.86 -13.56 18.22
N ARG A 42 5.11 -14.63 18.50
CA ARG A 42 5.71 -15.84 19.06
C ARG A 42 6.46 -16.60 17.97
N PRO A 43 7.69 -17.06 18.23
CA PRO A 43 8.41 -17.91 17.29
C PRO A 43 7.66 -19.22 17.10
N MET A 44 7.48 -19.61 15.84
CA MET A 44 6.67 -20.74 15.43
C MET A 44 7.36 -21.55 14.33
N GLY A 45 7.13 -22.86 14.30
CA GLY A 45 7.62 -23.72 13.22
C GLY A 45 6.82 -23.56 11.92
N ARG A 46 7.37 -23.99 10.78
CA ARG A 46 6.72 -23.84 9.45
C ARG A 46 5.43 -24.64 9.27
N ASN A 47 5.18 -25.65 10.11
CA ASN A 47 3.99 -26.50 10.04
C ASN A 47 2.94 -26.12 11.11
N THR A 48 2.65 -24.82 11.21
CA THR A 48 1.59 -24.28 12.08
C THR A 48 0.77 -23.24 11.31
N SER A 49 -0.36 -22.84 11.88
CA SER A 49 -1.19 -21.74 11.37
C SER A 49 -0.75 -20.36 11.89
N GLY A 50 0.34 -20.31 12.68
CA GLY A 50 0.92 -19.07 13.20
C GLY A 50 0.16 -18.50 14.41
N VAL A 51 0.38 -17.21 14.66
CA VAL A 51 -0.27 -16.43 15.72
C VAL A 51 -1.06 -15.30 15.06
N LYS A 52 -2.24 -14.99 15.63
CA LYS A 52 -3.06 -13.88 15.15
C LYS A 52 -2.35 -12.54 15.43
N GLY A 53 -1.98 -11.82 14.37
CA GLY A 53 -1.33 -10.51 14.47
C GLY A 53 -2.31 -9.35 14.69
N ILE A 54 -3.51 -9.41 14.09
CA ILE A 54 -4.53 -8.35 14.17
C ILE A 54 -5.93 -8.94 14.31
N ASN A 55 -6.80 -8.29 15.07
CA ASN A 55 -8.25 -8.52 15.03
C ASN A 55 -8.84 -7.65 13.92
N LEU A 56 -9.28 -8.28 12.83
CA LEU A 56 -9.98 -7.62 11.74
C LEU A 56 -11.44 -7.35 12.15
N ALA A 57 -11.96 -6.21 11.72
CA ALA A 57 -13.39 -5.94 11.76
C ALA A 57 -14.11 -6.69 10.62
N ASP A 58 -15.43 -6.73 10.67
CA ASP A 58 -16.23 -7.32 9.59
C ASP A 58 -15.94 -6.60 8.26
N ASP A 59 -15.79 -7.40 7.20
CA ASP A 59 -15.40 -6.99 5.85
C ASP A 59 -14.07 -6.22 5.76
N ASP A 60 -13.17 -6.39 6.74
CA ASP A 60 -11.79 -5.88 6.67
C ASP A 60 -10.82 -7.01 6.41
N GLU A 61 -9.76 -6.69 5.67
CA GLU A 61 -8.78 -7.65 5.19
C GLU A 61 -7.39 -7.05 5.36
N LEU A 62 -6.39 -7.89 5.61
CA LEU A 62 -5.00 -7.46 5.62
C LEU A 62 -4.55 -7.21 4.17
N VAL A 63 -4.02 -6.01 3.89
CA VAL A 63 -3.59 -5.64 2.53
C VAL A 63 -2.08 -5.42 2.43
N GLY A 64 -1.35 -5.37 3.53
CA GLY A 64 0.09 -5.22 3.47
C GLY A 64 0.78 -5.30 4.80
N MET A 65 2.07 -5.65 4.74
CA MET A 65 2.98 -5.74 5.86
C MET A 65 4.29 -5.06 5.50
N VAL A 66 4.90 -4.34 6.43
CA VAL A 66 6.23 -3.76 6.24
C VAL A 66 7.02 -3.81 7.54
N VAL A 67 8.33 -3.94 7.44
CA VAL A 67 9.24 -3.70 8.58
C VAL A 67 9.45 -2.20 8.71
N ALA A 68 9.23 -1.65 9.89
CA ALA A 68 9.32 -0.22 10.14
C ALA A 68 10.76 0.20 10.44
N ASP A 69 11.39 0.87 9.48
CA ASP A 69 12.62 1.61 9.71
C ASP A 69 12.29 2.99 10.33
N PRO A 70 12.76 3.32 11.55
CA PRO A 70 12.51 4.60 12.21
C PRO A 70 12.89 5.83 11.38
N ASN A 71 13.88 5.71 10.50
CA ASN A 71 14.38 6.79 9.65
C ASN A 71 13.64 6.86 8.31
N ALA A 72 12.79 5.87 8.01
CA ALA A 72 12.03 5.81 6.78
C ALA A 72 10.59 6.33 6.97
N THR A 73 9.90 6.37 5.84
CA THR A 73 8.49 6.75 5.77
C THR A 73 7.68 5.67 5.09
N LEU A 74 6.45 5.47 5.55
CA LEU A 74 5.44 4.65 4.90
C LEU A 74 4.67 5.46 3.86
N LEU A 75 4.72 5.06 2.59
CA LEU A 75 3.79 5.54 1.58
C LEU A 75 2.61 4.58 1.49
N THR A 76 1.43 5.05 1.88
CA THR A 76 0.17 4.32 1.68
C THR A 76 -0.57 4.93 0.49
N VAL A 77 -1.08 4.10 -0.41
CA VAL A 77 -1.89 4.52 -1.57
C VAL A 77 -3.24 3.83 -1.50
N CYS A 78 -4.32 4.56 -1.81
CA CYS A 78 -5.66 4.00 -1.90
C CYS A 78 -6.06 3.77 -3.37
N GLU A 79 -7.04 2.89 -3.56
CA GLU A 79 -7.57 2.52 -4.88
C GLU A 79 -8.07 3.72 -5.70
N PHE A 80 -8.47 4.81 -5.05
CA PHE A 80 -8.95 6.04 -5.71
C PHE A 80 -7.84 7.05 -6.03
N GLY A 81 -6.57 6.64 -5.92
CA GLY A 81 -5.42 7.43 -6.33
C GLY A 81 -5.01 8.54 -5.37
N TYR A 82 -5.39 8.45 -4.10
CA TYR A 82 -4.77 9.27 -3.04
C TYR A 82 -3.65 8.48 -2.39
N GLY A 83 -2.58 9.17 -2.03
CA GLY A 83 -1.54 8.59 -1.20
C GLY A 83 -1.06 9.51 -0.10
N LYS A 84 -0.41 8.92 0.89
CA LYS A 84 0.05 9.59 2.10
C LYS A 84 1.39 9.01 2.54
N ARG A 85 2.39 9.87 2.63
CA ARG A 85 3.70 9.56 3.23
C ARG A 85 3.63 9.85 4.73
N THR A 86 3.80 8.84 5.57
CA THR A 86 3.75 8.94 7.03
C THR A 86 5.08 8.49 7.62
N PRO A 87 5.75 9.28 8.50
CA PRO A 87 6.98 8.82 9.14
C PRO A 87 6.72 7.66 10.11
N PHE A 88 7.69 6.76 10.25
CA PHE A 88 7.64 5.72 11.29
C PHE A 88 8.11 6.24 12.65
N GLY A 89 9.14 7.08 12.71
CA GLY A 89 9.71 7.61 13.95
C GLY A 89 8.81 8.62 14.70
N PRO A 90 9.18 9.00 15.95
CA PRO A 90 8.51 10.06 16.69
C PRO A 90 8.62 11.36 15.88
N GLY A 91 7.51 11.74 15.24
CA GLY A 91 7.50 12.64 14.10
C GLY A 91 8.36 13.89 14.25
N GLU A 92 9.52 13.87 13.60
CA GLU A 92 10.23 15.09 13.26
C GLU A 92 9.34 15.89 12.30
N GLN A 93 9.29 17.20 12.54
CA GLN A 93 8.16 18.04 12.16
C GLN A 93 7.84 17.94 10.67
N ALA A 94 6.54 17.81 10.35
CA ALA A 94 6.06 17.91 8.98
C ALA A 94 6.37 19.31 8.44
N THR A 95 7.55 19.49 7.86
CA THR A 95 7.90 20.68 7.09
C THR A 95 7.09 20.64 5.82
N GLY A 96 5.95 21.31 5.83
CA GLY A 96 5.48 21.84 4.57
C GLY A 96 4.48 22.95 4.80
N GLU A 97 4.79 24.03 4.10
CA GLU A 97 3.96 25.18 3.84
C GLU A 97 2.58 24.71 3.31
N PRO A 98 1.52 25.47 3.60
CA PRO A 98 0.19 25.16 3.08
C PRO A 98 0.24 25.16 1.54
N ALA A 99 -0.29 24.10 0.92
CA ALA A 99 -0.51 24.09 -0.52
C ALA A 99 -1.75 24.94 -0.79
N ASP A 100 -1.58 26.03 -1.53
CA ASP A 100 -2.67 26.85 -2.03
C ASP A 100 -3.56 25.99 -2.94
N ASP A 101 -4.76 25.67 -2.45
CA ASP A 101 -5.86 25.20 -3.26
C ASP A 101 -6.45 26.40 -4.01
N GLU A 102 -5.94 26.73 -5.20
CA GLU A 102 -6.71 27.53 -6.17
C GLU A 102 -6.76 26.87 -7.55
N ALA A 103 -8.00 26.64 -7.98
CA ALA A 103 -8.38 26.36 -9.35
C ALA A 103 -8.53 27.69 -10.11
N GLY A 104 -7.96 27.82 -11.32
CA GLY A 104 -8.40 28.85 -12.25
C GLY A 104 -7.33 29.43 -13.19
N GLU A 105 -7.51 29.12 -14.48
CA GLU A 105 -7.32 29.96 -15.66
C GLU A 105 -5.96 30.54 -16.10
N ALA A 106 -5.84 30.57 -17.43
CA ALA A 106 -4.71 31.03 -18.20
C ALA A 106 -4.53 32.56 -18.17
N ALA A 107 -3.29 33.03 -18.13
CA ALA A 107 -2.85 34.21 -18.86
C ALA A 107 -1.32 34.32 -18.91
N THR A 108 -0.89 34.83 -20.05
CA THR A 108 0.45 35.27 -20.49
C THR A 108 1.18 36.21 -19.54
N GLY A 109 2.52 36.18 -19.53
CA GLY A 109 3.30 37.30 -19.00
C GLY A 109 4.79 36.99 -18.76
N ASP A 110 5.59 37.37 -19.75
CA ASP A 110 7.05 37.54 -19.70
C ASP A 110 7.50 38.47 -18.54
N SER A 111 8.54 38.11 -17.79
CA SER A 111 9.83 38.85 -17.70
C SER A 111 10.67 38.46 -16.48
N ALA A 112 11.98 38.52 -16.68
CA ALA A 112 13.06 38.14 -15.79
C ALA A 112 13.15 38.96 -14.48
N VAL A 113 13.82 38.40 -13.46
CA VAL A 113 14.98 39.03 -12.79
C VAL A 113 15.78 37.99 -12.00
N SER A 114 17.09 38.15 -12.14
CA SER A 114 18.23 37.49 -11.50
C SER A 114 18.40 37.79 -10.00
N SER A 115 18.84 36.79 -9.21
CA SER A 115 19.99 36.90 -8.29
C SER A 115 20.21 35.59 -7.51
N GLU A 116 21.40 35.00 -7.67
CA GLU A 116 22.00 33.96 -6.81
C GLU A 116 22.85 34.64 -5.71
N PRO A 117 23.52 33.90 -4.78
CA PRO A 117 23.06 32.80 -3.94
C PRO A 117 23.39 33.10 -2.44
N ALA A 118 22.84 32.31 -1.51
CA ALA A 118 23.33 32.30 -0.13
C ALA A 118 23.48 30.86 0.37
N GLU A 119 24.74 30.48 0.54
CA GLU A 119 25.19 29.22 1.10
C GLU A 119 24.78 29.11 2.57
N ALA A 120 24.17 28.00 2.96
CA ALA A 120 24.07 27.58 4.36
C ALA A 120 23.92 26.05 4.43
N ASP A 121 25.04 25.44 4.83
CA ASP A 121 25.16 24.24 5.68
C ASP A 121 24.73 22.88 5.10
N GLU A 122 25.72 22.21 4.50
CA GLU A 122 25.76 20.76 4.36
C GLU A 122 26.11 20.12 5.71
N SER A 123 25.18 19.37 6.32
CA SER A 123 25.44 18.13 7.10
C SER A 123 24.18 17.57 7.76
N ALA A 124 23.47 16.68 7.06
CA ALA A 124 22.89 15.44 7.60
C ALA A 124 22.25 14.65 6.46
N ASP A 125 22.97 13.60 6.08
CA ASP A 125 22.69 12.60 5.06
C ASP A 125 21.46 11.73 5.42
N GLY A 126 20.71 11.36 4.39
CA GLY A 126 19.42 10.66 4.44
C GLY A 126 18.68 10.83 3.12
N GLY A 127 19.32 10.40 2.03
CA GLY A 127 19.01 10.78 0.65
C GLY A 127 17.57 10.56 0.19
N ASP A 128 16.83 11.66 0.03
CA ASP A 128 15.91 11.82 -1.10
C ASP A 128 16.69 12.52 -2.22
N ALA A 129 17.61 11.79 -2.87
CA ALA A 129 18.22 12.22 -4.11
C ALA A 129 17.08 12.54 -5.09
N ALA A 130 17.13 13.75 -5.68
CA ALA A 130 16.09 14.35 -6.50
C ALA A 130 15.43 13.33 -7.46
N THR A 131 14.35 12.71 -7.01
CA THR A 131 13.59 11.76 -7.80
C THR A 131 12.92 12.56 -8.91
N SER A 132 13.09 12.14 -10.15
CA SER A 132 12.69 12.85 -11.37
C SER A 132 11.19 13.18 -11.46
N SER A 133 10.34 12.59 -10.61
CA SER A 133 8.96 13.04 -10.43
C SER A 133 8.95 14.40 -9.71
N GLY A 134 8.73 15.49 -10.45
CA GLY A 134 8.79 16.89 -9.98
C GLY A 134 7.79 17.32 -8.89
N ALA A 135 7.32 16.42 -8.04
CA ALA A 135 6.48 16.73 -6.88
C ALA A 135 7.01 16.00 -5.64
N ARG A 136 7.72 16.73 -4.76
CA ARG A 136 8.13 16.21 -3.45
C ARG A 136 6.91 15.74 -2.66
N TYR A 137 6.99 14.50 -2.16
CA TYR A 137 5.94 13.91 -1.37
C TYR A 137 6.08 14.37 0.08
N ARG A 138 5.26 15.36 0.49
CA ARG A 138 5.27 15.86 1.87
C ARG A 138 4.80 14.77 2.85
N THR A 139 5.48 14.68 3.99
CA THR A 139 5.07 13.83 5.11
C THR A 139 3.84 14.40 5.82
N GLN A 140 2.90 13.54 6.21
CA GLN A 140 1.70 13.91 6.94
C GLN A 140 1.53 13.04 8.18
N ARG A 141 0.86 13.58 9.19
CA ARG A 141 0.45 12.82 10.38
C ARG A 141 -0.71 11.88 10.06
N ARG A 142 -0.97 10.94 10.97
CA ARG A 142 -2.17 10.07 10.94
C ARG A 142 -3.45 10.93 10.97
N GLY A 143 -4.55 10.38 10.45
CA GLY A 143 -5.86 11.08 10.37
C GLY A 143 -6.05 12.03 9.17
N GLY A 144 -4.97 12.38 8.44
CA GLY A 144 -5.08 13.15 7.20
C GLY A 144 -5.50 12.31 5.98
N LYS A 145 -6.15 12.97 5.00
CA LYS A 145 -6.64 12.37 3.75
C LYS A 145 -5.52 12.00 2.76
N GLY A 146 -4.33 12.59 2.90
CA GLY A 146 -3.27 12.44 1.91
C GLY A 146 -3.43 13.40 0.73
N LEU A 147 -2.56 13.24 -0.26
CA LEU A 147 -2.49 14.04 -1.48
C LEU A 147 -2.90 13.16 -2.68
N ARG A 148 -3.41 13.75 -3.75
CA ARG A 148 -3.82 13.00 -4.94
C ARG A 148 -2.61 12.66 -5.82
N ASP A 149 -2.33 11.38 -5.98
CA ASP A 149 -1.27 10.87 -6.84
C ASP A 149 -1.71 10.76 -8.29
N ILE A 150 -2.85 10.10 -8.50
CA ILE A 150 -3.39 9.85 -9.83
C ILE A 150 -4.89 10.14 -9.84
N LYS A 151 -5.37 10.66 -10.95
CA LYS A 151 -6.79 10.80 -11.25
C LYS A 151 -7.28 9.48 -11.81
N THR A 152 -7.92 8.69 -10.97
CA THR A 152 -8.68 7.52 -11.41
C THR A 152 -9.93 7.98 -12.16
N THR A 153 -10.19 7.34 -13.29
CA THR A 153 -11.28 7.61 -14.24
C THR A 153 -11.66 6.29 -14.90
N GLU A 154 -12.76 6.25 -15.65
CA GLU A 154 -13.13 5.07 -16.45
C GLU A 154 -12.02 4.63 -17.42
N ARG A 155 -11.13 5.55 -17.84
CA ARG A 155 -10.03 5.27 -18.77
C ARG A 155 -8.94 4.38 -18.19
N ASN A 156 -8.63 4.54 -16.90
CA ASN A 156 -7.49 3.91 -16.23
C ASN A 156 -7.88 3.06 -15.01
N GLY A 157 -9.14 3.14 -14.57
CA GLY A 157 -9.66 2.37 -13.45
C GLY A 157 -9.10 2.77 -12.10
N ASN A 158 -9.25 1.87 -11.13
CA ASN A 158 -8.70 2.01 -9.78
C ASN A 158 -7.20 1.67 -9.77
N VAL A 159 -6.49 2.19 -8.79
CA VAL A 159 -5.08 1.86 -8.56
C VAL A 159 -4.97 0.42 -8.09
N THR A 160 -4.16 -0.38 -8.79
CA THR A 160 -3.90 -1.77 -8.42
C THR A 160 -2.66 -1.95 -7.54
N GLY A 161 -1.69 -1.06 -7.65
CA GLY A 161 -0.47 -1.15 -6.87
C GLY A 161 0.41 0.06 -7.10
N ILE A 162 1.46 0.14 -6.29
CA ILE A 162 2.52 1.12 -6.45
C ILE A 162 3.86 0.38 -6.43
N VAL A 163 4.73 0.73 -7.36
CA VAL A 163 6.07 0.16 -7.47
C VAL A 163 7.05 1.32 -7.54
N ARG A 164 8.01 1.34 -6.60
CA ARG A 164 9.14 2.26 -6.66
C ARG A 164 10.16 1.69 -7.63
N VAL A 165 10.53 2.49 -8.62
CA VAL A 165 11.55 2.14 -9.62
C VAL A 165 12.65 3.19 -9.65
N ASP A 166 13.83 2.75 -10.04
CA ASP A 166 14.97 3.53 -10.50
C ASP A 166 14.99 3.49 -12.04
N ASP A 167 15.67 4.45 -12.68
CA ASP A 167 15.65 4.61 -14.14
C ASP A 167 16.18 3.38 -14.91
N ASP A 168 17.07 2.62 -14.27
CA ASP A 168 17.70 1.41 -14.80
C ASP A 168 16.85 0.14 -14.64
N ASP A 169 15.77 0.18 -13.85
CA ASP A 169 14.93 -0.99 -13.64
C ASP A 169 14.11 -1.36 -14.88
N GLU A 170 13.63 -2.59 -14.90
CA GLU A 170 12.57 -3.03 -15.80
C GLU A 170 11.30 -3.39 -15.01
N LEU A 171 10.16 -3.24 -15.66
CA LEU A 171 8.86 -3.63 -15.14
C LEU A 171 8.30 -4.79 -15.95
N LEU A 172 8.00 -5.90 -15.27
CA LEU A 172 7.24 -7.02 -15.82
C LEU A 172 5.80 -6.91 -15.36
N MET A 173 4.87 -6.84 -16.31
CA MET A 173 3.45 -6.69 -16.08
C MET A 173 2.70 -7.91 -16.61
N MET A 174 1.68 -8.38 -15.88
CA MET A 174 0.83 -9.51 -16.28
C MET A 174 -0.65 -9.16 -16.15
N THR A 175 -1.42 -9.49 -17.17
CA THR A 175 -2.89 -9.37 -17.17
C THR A 175 -3.57 -10.64 -16.69
N ALA A 176 -4.84 -10.53 -16.27
CA ALA A 176 -5.66 -11.64 -15.82
C ALA A 176 -5.78 -12.74 -16.89
N ARG A 177 -5.78 -12.36 -18.17
CA ARG A 177 -5.83 -13.30 -19.30
C ARG A 177 -4.46 -13.80 -19.77
N GLY A 178 -3.40 -13.50 -19.02
CA GLY A 178 -2.07 -14.06 -19.25
C GLY A 178 -1.21 -13.29 -20.26
N LYS A 179 -1.56 -12.06 -20.63
CA LYS A 179 -0.70 -11.20 -21.45
C LYS A 179 0.43 -10.67 -20.57
N ILE A 180 1.67 -10.88 -21.00
CA ILE A 180 2.87 -10.46 -20.28
C ILE A 180 3.60 -9.39 -21.10
N GLN A 181 4.04 -8.31 -20.45
CA GLN A 181 4.87 -7.27 -21.07
C GLN A 181 6.01 -6.85 -20.14
N ARG A 182 7.22 -6.73 -20.70
CA ARG A 182 8.39 -6.15 -20.05
C ARG A 182 8.69 -4.79 -20.69
N ILE A 183 8.99 -3.78 -19.88
CA ILE A 183 9.37 -2.43 -20.33
C ILE A 183 10.45 -1.85 -19.41
N ALA A 184 11.42 -1.11 -19.96
CA ALA A 184 12.37 -0.38 -19.14
C ALA A 184 11.68 0.81 -18.43
N ALA A 185 11.97 1.01 -17.16
CA ALA A 185 11.40 2.09 -16.36
C ALA A 185 11.72 3.46 -16.97
N GLY A 186 12.94 3.66 -17.47
CA GLY A 186 13.36 4.87 -18.17
C GLY A 186 12.63 5.18 -19.49
N GLU A 187 11.91 4.22 -20.09
CA GLU A 187 11.05 4.47 -21.26
C GLU A 187 9.69 5.06 -20.88
N ILE A 188 9.31 4.98 -19.60
CA ILE A 188 8.04 5.50 -19.12
C ILE A 188 8.18 7.01 -18.89
N ASN A 189 7.31 7.77 -19.55
CA ASN A 189 7.29 9.22 -19.39
C ASN A 189 7.03 9.60 -17.92
N VAL A 190 7.98 10.33 -17.35
CA VAL A 190 7.83 10.93 -16.03
C VAL A 190 6.81 12.07 -16.12
N ILE A 191 5.78 11.99 -15.29
CA ILE A 191 4.72 13.01 -15.24
C ILE A 191 4.51 13.46 -13.80
N GLY A 192 3.90 14.63 -13.65
CA GLY A 192 3.46 15.11 -12.35
C GLY A 192 2.35 14.26 -11.75
N ARG A 193 2.16 14.44 -10.43
CA ARG A 193 1.01 13.92 -9.69
C ARG A 193 -0.28 14.62 -10.12
N ASN A 194 -1.43 14.09 -9.70
CA ASN A 194 -2.74 14.65 -10.03
C ASN A 194 -3.03 14.68 -11.55
N THR A 195 -2.53 13.67 -12.27
CA THR A 195 -2.75 13.44 -13.70
C THR A 195 -3.46 12.09 -13.93
N GLN A 196 -3.90 11.78 -15.15
CA GLN A 196 -4.50 10.47 -15.46
C GLN A 196 -3.46 9.36 -15.74
N GLY A 197 -2.16 9.65 -15.67
CA GLY A 197 -1.15 8.70 -16.11
C GLY A 197 -0.91 8.68 -17.62
N VAL A 198 0.17 8.01 -18.00
CA VAL A 198 0.45 7.59 -19.38
C VAL A 198 0.05 6.12 -19.58
N ARG A 199 -0.31 5.74 -20.80
CA ARG A 199 -0.63 4.35 -21.11
C ARG A 199 0.65 3.57 -21.36
N ILE A 200 0.95 2.61 -20.48
CA ILE A 200 2.12 1.74 -20.58
C ILE A 200 1.77 0.46 -21.38
N MET A 201 0.66 -0.18 -21.04
CA MET A 201 0.16 -1.39 -21.68
C MET A 201 -1.18 -1.13 -22.39
N ARG A 202 -1.38 -1.74 -23.56
CA ARG A 202 -2.71 -1.86 -24.18
C ARG A 202 -3.36 -3.17 -23.73
N LEU A 203 -4.46 -3.04 -23.01
CA LEU A 203 -5.32 -4.17 -22.62
C LEU A 203 -6.27 -4.49 -23.76
N ASP A 204 -6.62 -5.78 -23.86
CA ASP A 204 -7.68 -6.24 -24.74
C ASP A 204 -9.04 -6.05 -24.04
N ASP A 205 -10.15 -6.15 -24.79
CA ASP A 205 -11.48 -5.96 -24.21
C ASP A 205 -11.75 -6.96 -23.08
N ASP A 206 -12.27 -6.46 -21.95
CA ASP A 206 -12.52 -7.20 -20.71
C ASP A 206 -11.27 -7.87 -20.10
N ASP A 207 -10.06 -7.37 -20.39
CA ASP A 207 -8.82 -7.76 -19.70
C ASP A 207 -8.41 -6.73 -18.64
N THR A 208 -7.74 -7.19 -17.59
CA THR A 208 -7.33 -6.35 -16.46
C THR A 208 -5.88 -6.64 -16.09
N LEU A 209 -5.15 -5.59 -15.68
CA LEU A 209 -3.80 -5.75 -15.17
C LEU A 209 -3.87 -6.25 -13.72
N ILE A 210 -3.25 -7.41 -13.44
CA ILE A 210 -3.30 -8.03 -12.10
C ILE A 210 -1.97 -7.95 -11.34
N ALA A 211 -0.85 -7.82 -12.05
CA ALA A 211 0.46 -7.80 -11.42
C ALA A 211 1.43 -6.87 -12.15
N VAL A 212 2.26 -6.19 -11.36
CA VAL A 212 3.43 -5.43 -11.80
C VAL A 212 4.58 -5.81 -10.88
N VAL A 213 5.68 -6.25 -11.47
CA VAL A 213 6.88 -6.70 -10.76
C VAL A 213 8.06 -5.89 -11.26
N ARG A 214 8.82 -5.31 -10.32
CA ARG A 214 10.10 -4.67 -10.60
C ARG A 214 11.17 -5.74 -10.82
N VAL A 215 11.94 -5.58 -11.87
CA VAL A 215 13.14 -6.35 -12.18
C VAL A 215 14.32 -5.38 -12.14
N PRO A 216 15.11 -5.35 -11.05
CA PRO A 216 16.32 -4.56 -11.01
C PRO A 216 17.29 -4.94 -12.12
N LYS A 217 18.12 -3.99 -12.54
CA LYS A 217 19.20 -4.27 -13.48
C LYS A 217 20.28 -5.07 -12.79
N ASP A 218 20.52 -6.28 -13.26
CA ASP A 218 21.59 -7.13 -12.75
C ASP A 218 22.96 -6.59 -13.22
N ASP A 219 23.72 -5.97 -12.33
CA ASP A 219 25.12 -5.60 -12.60
C ASP A 219 26.07 -6.82 -12.53
N ASN A 220 25.57 -7.99 -12.11
CA ASN A 220 26.28 -9.27 -12.15
C ASN A 220 25.28 -10.38 -12.45
N GLY A 221 25.61 -11.26 -13.40
CA GLY A 221 24.71 -12.28 -13.99
C GLY A 221 24.24 -13.42 -13.07
N ASP A 222 24.01 -13.17 -11.79
CA ASP A 222 23.38 -14.07 -10.84
C ASP A 222 22.55 -13.24 -9.84
N ALA A 223 21.21 -13.21 -9.98
CA ALA A 223 20.34 -12.63 -8.96
C ALA A 223 19.14 -13.54 -8.65
N GLU A 224 19.08 -13.98 -7.40
CA GLU A 224 17.85 -14.47 -6.76
C GLU A 224 16.86 -13.31 -6.66
N THR A 225 15.65 -13.53 -7.19
CA THR A 225 14.56 -12.54 -7.18
C THR A 225 13.92 -12.49 -5.80
N VAL A 226 14.11 -11.40 -5.05
CA VAL A 226 13.28 -11.09 -3.88
C VAL A 226 11.99 -10.46 -4.39
N VAL A 227 10.92 -11.24 -4.38
CA VAL A 227 9.58 -10.81 -4.77
C VAL A 227 8.96 -10.04 -3.60
N ALA A 228 9.04 -8.71 -3.62
CA ALA A 228 8.06 -7.90 -2.91
C ALA A 228 6.83 -7.77 -3.82
N THR A 229 5.87 -8.67 -3.64
CA THR A 229 4.56 -8.55 -4.30
C THR A 229 3.89 -7.31 -3.72
N PRO A 230 3.61 -6.24 -4.48
CA PRO A 230 2.56 -5.32 -4.04
C PRO A 230 1.30 -6.18 -3.99
N ALA A 231 0.73 -6.37 -2.80
CA ALA A 231 -0.48 -7.15 -2.60
C ALA A 231 -1.48 -6.76 -3.68
N ALA A 232 -1.82 -7.71 -4.55
CA ALA A 232 -2.81 -7.50 -5.58
C ALA A 232 -4.11 -7.05 -4.90
N PRO A 233 -4.82 -6.03 -5.42
CA PRO A 233 -6.14 -5.75 -4.92
C PRO A 233 -7.01 -6.93 -5.33
N VAL A 234 -7.56 -7.60 -4.33
CA VAL A 234 -8.56 -8.64 -4.51
C VAL A 234 -9.69 -8.02 -5.34
N ALA A 235 -9.89 -8.53 -6.56
CA ALA A 235 -10.97 -8.11 -7.43
C ALA A 235 -12.30 -8.47 -6.76
N ALA A 236 -13.07 -7.46 -6.37
CA ALA A 236 -14.43 -7.66 -5.91
C ALA A 236 -15.26 -8.27 -7.05
N ALA A 237 -15.70 -9.51 -6.87
CA ALA A 237 -16.62 -10.17 -7.78
C ALA A 237 -17.95 -9.40 -7.81
N ASN A 238 -18.42 -9.09 -9.02
CA ASN A 238 -19.77 -8.58 -9.26
C ASN A 238 -20.82 -9.61 -8.81
N SER A 239 -21.75 -9.20 -7.95
CA SER A 239 -23.05 -9.85 -7.83
C SER A 239 -24.14 -8.83 -8.19
N GLU A 240 -24.65 -8.93 -9.42
CA GLU A 240 -25.97 -8.40 -9.76
C GLU A 240 -27.09 -9.38 -9.31
N SER A 241 -28.29 -8.81 -9.14
CA SER A 241 -29.55 -9.38 -8.65
C SER A 241 -29.68 -9.41 -7.12
N GLY A 242 -30.74 -8.93 -6.47
CA GLY A 242 -32.04 -8.48 -6.93
C GLY A 242 -33.09 -8.86 -5.86
N ALA A 243 -33.93 -7.89 -5.49
CA ALA A 243 -35.22 -8.06 -4.79
C ALA A 243 -35.25 -8.52 -3.31
N GLY A 244 -35.54 -7.55 -2.43
CA GLY A 244 -36.74 -7.54 -1.59
C GLY A 244 -36.79 -8.37 -0.31
N GLY A 245 -37.11 -7.72 0.81
CA GLY A 245 -37.82 -8.35 1.94
C GLY A 245 -37.36 -7.96 3.34
N ASN A 246 -38.10 -7.05 3.99
CA ASN A 246 -38.10 -6.81 5.44
C ASN A 246 -38.55 -8.06 6.22
N VAL A 247 -37.82 -8.46 7.27
CA VAL A 247 -38.30 -9.09 8.54
C VAL A 247 -37.17 -8.89 9.58
N ALA A 248 -37.24 -7.98 10.55
CA ALA A 248 -37.87 -8.07 11.88
C ALA A 248 -37.35 -9.20 12.80
N GLY A 249 -36.75 -8.81 13.94
CA GLY A 249 -36.90 -9.46 15.26
C GLY A 249 -35.94 -10.58 15.66
N ASP A 250 -35.26 -10.35 16.79
CA ASP A 250 -34.95 -11.29 17.89
C ASP A 250 -34.09 -12.54 17.57
N ASP A 251 -33.09 -12.98 18.33
CA ASP A 251 -33.02 -13.22 19.77
C ASP A 251 -31.54 -13.27 20.21
N PHE A 252 -31.24 -12.62 21.33
CA PHE A 252 -29.99 -12.79 22.08
C PHE A 252 -30.07 -14.08 22.90
N ASP A 253 -29.25 -15.07 22.56
CA ASP A 253 -29.09 -16.32 23.30
C ASP A 253 -28.29 -16.07 24.60
N GLN A 254 -28.95 -16.18 25.76
CA GLN A 254 -28.33 -16.23 27.09
C GLN A 254 -28.18 -17.69 27.52
N PRO A 255 -27.01 -18.13 28.03
CA PRO A 255 -26.86 -19.49 28.54
C PRO A 255 -27.58 -19.69 29.88
N GLU A 256 -28.24 -20.85 29.97
CA GLU A 256 -29.14 -21.32 31.03
C GLU A 256 -28.51 -21.39 32.43
N ALA A 257 -29.34 -21.16 33.45
CA ALA A 257 -29.03 -21.34 34.86
C ALA A 257 -29.39 -22.76 35.33
N ASP A 258 -28.42 -23.47 35.89
CA ASP A 258 -28.61 -24.74 36.61
C ASP A 258 -29.34 -24.51 37.95
N GLU A 259 -30.48 -25.18 38.13
CA GLU A 259 -31.13 -25.34 39.45
C GLU A 259 -30.42 -26.43 40.27
N PRO A 260 -30.11 -26.21 41.57
CA PRO A 260 -29.68 -27.28 42.44
C PRO A 260 -30.88 -28.05 43.02
N THR A 261 -31.01 -29.32 42.62
CA THR A 261 -31.80 -30.31 43.34
C THR A 261 -31.18 -30.57 44.72
N GLY A 262 -31.95 -30.35 45.78
CA GLY A 262 -31.54 -30.67 47.15
C GLY A 262 -31.59 -32.17 47.46
N ASP A 263 -30.84 -32.57 48.49
CA ASP A 263 -31.30 -33.55 49.47
C ASP A 263 -30.56 -33.41 50.82
N GLU A 264 -31.28 -33.78 51.87
CA GLU A 264 -30.87 -34.17 53.22
C GLU A 264 -30.42 -33.10 54.25
N SER A 265 -31.35 -32.63 55.09
CA SER A 265 -31.66 -33.21 56.42
C SER A 265 -32.68 -32.39 57.22
#